data_AF-A0A5C5YSD7-F1
#
_entry.id   AF-A0A5C5YSD7-F1
#
_cell.length_a   1.000
_cell.length_b   1.000
_cell.length_c   1.000
_cell.angle_alpha   90.00
_cell.angle_beta   90.00
_cell.angle_gamma   90.00
#
_symmetry.space_group_name_H-M   'P 1'
#
loop_
_entity.id
_entity.type
_entity.pdbx_description
1 polymer ?
#
loop_
_entity_poly.entity_id
_entity_poly.type
_entity_poly.pdbx_seq_one_letter_code
_entity_poly.pdbx_strand_id
1 'polypeptide(L)'
;MSQDDDSTPEAPRNPYESPAASPEAKFSRFSILDLLGLTALVALNFGAWAYEPGAGVLVTIVSVPVAVRSLLVFKRRAKLGLPTSSAQKAAYIGGSLLTAVGVYLLLAIGLFGTLFVGCFALIAANGPQGGSTALWLTALAIGMPIGALWIAIGVVRRRWRRDTDPGD
;
A
#
# COMPACT_ATOMS: atom_id res chain seq x y z
N MET A 1 55.41 34.76 20.91
CA MET A 1 53.97 34.51 20.75
C MET A 1 53.70 33.17 21.42
N SER A 2 53.44 33.24 22.72
CA SER A 2 53.16 32.06 23.54
C SER A 2 51.66 31.82 23.48
N GLN A 3 51.29 30.65 22.96
CA GLN A 3 49.91 30.22 22.82
C GLN A 3 49.52 29.60 24.15
N ASP A 4 48.90 30.41 25.01
CA ASP A 4 48.39 29.97 26.30
C ASP A 4 47.32 28.90 26.06
N ASP A 5 47.63 27.70 26.54
CA ASP A 5 46.85 26.48 26.43
C ASP A 5 45.64 26.57 27.39
N ASP A 6 44.61 27.28 26.93
CA ASP A 6 43.31 27.46 27.61
C ASP A 6 42.48 26.16 27.56
N SER A 7 43.05 25.10 28.12
CA SER A 7 42.34 23.84 28.34
C SER A 7 41.44 24.01 29.56
N THR A 8 40.16 24.31 29.28
CA THR A 8 39.12 24.27 30.31
C THR A 8 39.16 22.92 31.03
N PRO A 9 39.25 22.90 32.37
CA PRO A 9 39.36 21.66 33.13
C PRO A 9 38.13 20.80 32.86
N GLU A 10 38.35 19.56 32.40
CA GLU A 10 37.28 18.60 32.17
C GLU A 10 36.45 18.47 33.44
N ALA A 11 35.16 18.82 33.36
CA ALA A 11 34.26 18.74 34.50
C ALA A 11 34.24 17.28 35.02
N PRO A 12 34.31 17.08 36.35
CA PRO A 12 34.33 15.74 36.93
C PRO A 12 33.08 14.97 36.50
N ARG A 13 33.28 13.84 35.81
CA ARG A 13 32.19 12.94 35.39
C ARG A 13 31.38 12.56 36.62
N ASN A 14 30.08 12.87 36.60
CA ASN A 14 29.19 12.55 37.69
C ASN A 14 29.01 11.02 37.75
N PRO A 15 29.49 10.32 38.81
CA PRO A 15 29.35 8.88 38.93
C PRO A 15 27.89 8.42 39.12
N TYR A 16 26.98 9.37 39.37
CA TYR A 16 25.52 9.13 39.44
C TYR A 16 24.80 9.52 38.15
N GLU A 17 25.52 9.89 37.09
CA GLU A 17 24.91 10.06 35.78
C GLU A 17 24.40 8.69 35.34
N SER A 18 23.08 8.52 35.51
CA SER A 18 22.39 7.32 35.05
C SER A 18 22.68 7.19 33.56
N PRO A 19 23.00 5.98 33.04
CA PRO A 19 23.22 5.77 31.63
C PRO A 19 22.10 6.47 30.88
N ALA A 20 22.43 7.48 30.07
CA ALA A 20 21.45 8.22 29.29
C ALA A 20 20.58 7.15 28.63
N ALA A 21 19.30 7.09 29.01
CA ALA A 21 18.44 5.95 28.76
C ALA A 21 18.64 5.53 27.31
N SER A 22 19.22 4.33 27.12
CA SER A 22 19.47 3.82 25.78
C SER A 22 18.17 3.99 24.99
N PRO A 23 18.18 4.65 23.81
CA PRO A 23 16.98 4.77 23.00
C PRO A 23 16.47 3.40 22.52
N GLU A 24 17.18 2.31 22.86
CA GLU A 24 16.74 0.95 22.63
C GLU A 24 15.48 0.59 23.41
N ALA A 25 14.49 0.17 22.62
CA ALA A 25 13.32 -0.57 23.03
C ALA A 25 12.26 0.23 23.83
N LYS A 26 11.89 1.41 23.34
CA LYS A 26 10.45 1.66 23.20
C LYS A 26 9.91 0.63 22.21
N PHE A 27 9.69 -0.60 22.69
CA PHE A 27 8.83 -1.57 22.03
C PHE A 27 7.61 -0.77 21.60
N SER A 28 7.48 -0.63 20.28
CA SER A 28 6.35 -0.03 19.59
C SER A 28 5.11 -0.46 20.33
N ARG A 29 4.56 0.40 21.19
CA ARG A 29 3.32 0.12 21.88
C ARG A 29 2.33 -0.06 20.76
N PHE A 30 2.01 -1.31 20.45
CA PHE A 30 1.04 -1.68 19.46
C PHE A 30 -0.20 -0.89 19.85
N SER A 31 -0.54 0.11 19.05
CA SER A 31 -1.61 1.02 19.45
C SER A 31 -2.87 0.18 19.55
N ILE A 32 -3.71 0.42 20.55
CA ILE A 32 -5.01 -0.26 20.67
C ILE A 32 -5.78 -0.14 19.35
N LEU A 33 -5.61 0.96 18.62
CA LEU A 33 -6.18 1.17 17.29
C LEU A 33 -5.60 0.22 16.22
N ASP A 34 -4.30 -0.07 16.27
CA ASP A 34 -3.67 -1.00 15.33
C ASP A 34 -4.19 -2.43 15.58
N LEU A 35 -4.34 -2.80 16.86
CA LEU A 35 -4.93 -4.08 17.26
C LEU A 35 -6.40 -4.16 16.81
N LEU A 36 -7.21 -3.14 17.14
CA LEU A 36 -8.62 -3.05 16.77
C LEU A 36 -8.81 -3.12 15.25
N GLY A 37 -7.98 -2.40 14.48
CA GLY A 37 -8.02 -2.41 13.02
C GLY A 37 -7.68 -3.78 12.44
N LEU A 38 -6.67 -4.45 12.99
CA LEU A 38 -6.29 -5.80 12.56
C LEU A 38 -7.39 -6.81 12.92
N THR A 39 -7.94 -6.74 14.14
CA THR A 39 -9.07 -7.58 14.56
C THR A 39 -10.30 -7.36 13.68
N ALA A 40 -10.64 -6.10 13.37
CA ALA A 40 -11.75 -5.78 12.48
C ALA A 40 -11.54 -6.34 11.07
N LEU A 41 -10.32 -6.27 10.54
CA LEU A 41 -9.97 -6.80 9.22
C LEU A 41 -10.06 -8.34 9.20
N VAL A 42 -9.61 -9.00 10.27
CA VAL A 42 -9.73 -10.45 10.44
C VAL A 42 -11.20 -10.86 10.57
N ALA A 43 -11.99 -10.16 11.39
CA ALA A 43 -13.42 -10.40 11.56
C ALA A 43 -14.19 -10.20 10.24
N LEU A 44 -13.85 -9.17 9.47
CA LEU A 44 -14.42 -8.92 8.14
C LEU A 44 -14.14 -10.08 7.19
N ASN A 45 -12.91 -10.60 7.18
CA ASN A 45 -12.56 -11.78 6.38
C ASN A 45 -13.38 -13.00 6.81
N PHE A 46 -13.38 -13.34 8.09
CA PHE A 46 -14.15 -14.50 8.58
C PHE A 46 -15.65 -14.35 8.32
N GLY A 47 -16.21 -13.16 8.52
CA GLY A 47 -17.61 -12.87 8.23
C GLY A 47 -17.94 -13.03 6.74
N ALA A 48 -17.05 -12.56 5.85
CA ALA A 48 -17.23 -12.73 4.41
C ALA A 48 -17.17 -14.20 3.99
N TRP A 49 -16.21 -14.98 4.51
CA TRP A 49 -16.10 -16.42 4.26
C TRP A 49 -17.29 -17.21 4.82
N ALA A 50 -17.84 -16.79 5.97
CA ALA A 50 -19.01 -17.40 6.58
C ALA A 50 -20.30 -17.11 5.80
N TYR A 51 -20.40 -15.94 5.15
CA TYR A 51 -21.55 -15.56 4.33
C TYR A 51 -21.54 -16.29 2.98
N GLU A 52 -20.46 -16.16 2.20
CA GLU A 52 -20.29 -16.82 0.92
C GLU A 52 -18.80 -16.99 0.58
N PRO A 53 -18.34 -18.17 0.14
CA PRO A 53 -16.94 -18.38 -0.23
C PRO A 53 -16.43 -17.38 -1.29
N GLY A 54 -17.29 -17.01 -2.26
CA GLY A 54 -16.95 -16.03 -3.29
C GLY A 54 -16.67 -14.64 -2.72
N ALA A 55 -17.51 -14.17 -1.78
CA ALA A 55 -17.31 -12.91 -1.09
C ALA A 55 -16.04 -12.94 -0.22
N GLY A 56 -15.78 -14.07 0.47
CA GLY A 56 -14.56 -14.29 1.24
C GLY A 56 -13.30 -14.06 0.41
N VAL A 57 -13.21 -14.66 -0.78
CA VAL A 57 -12.08 -14.48 -1.70
C VAL A 57 -11.90 -13.02 -2.09
N LEU A 58 -12.97 -12.32 -2.48
CA LEU A 58 -12.91 -10.90 -2.87
C LEU A 58 -12.41 -10.03 -1.71
N VAL A 59 -12.93 -10.25 -0.51
CA VAL A 59 -12.52 -9.51 0.69
C VAL A 59 -11.06 -9.81 1.06
N THR A 60 -10.60 -11.06 0.99
CA THR A 60 -9.21 -11.43 1.28
C THR A 60 -8.25 -10.81 0.28
N ILE A 61 -8.59 -10.86 -1.02
CA ILE A 61 -7.79 -10.28 -2.10
C ILE A 61 -7.58 -8.79 -1.88
N VAL A 62 -8.58 -8.04 -1.40
CA VAL A 62 -8.45 -6.61 -1.10
C VAL A 62 -7.73 -6.36 0.23
N SER A 63 -8.13 -7.07 1.28
CA SER A 63 -7.75 -6.76 2.65
C SER A 63 -6.29 -7.10 2.95
N VAL A 64 -5.75 -8.20 2.40
CA VAL A 64 -4.35 -8.62 2.60
C VAL A 64 -3.34 -7.58 2.10
N PRO A 65 -3.36 -7.14 0.82
CA PRO A 65 -2.40 -6.14 0.34
C PRO A 65 -2.55 -4.79 1.05
N VAL A 66 -3.76 -4.41 1.47
CA VAL A 66 -3.98 -3.21 2.30
C VAL A 66 -3.28 -3.37 3.65
N ALA A 67 -3.49 -4.49 4.34
CA ALA A 67 -2.87 -4.75 5.64
C ALA A 67 -1.33 -4.80 5.53
N VAL A 68 -0.79 -5.53 4.55
CA VAL A 68 0.66 -5.62 4.29
C VAL A 68 1.23 -4.23 4.02
N ARG A 69 0.58 -3.43 3.16
CA ARG A 69 1.03 -2.07 2.86
C ARG A 69 1.03 -1.19 4.10
N SER A 70 -0.06 -1.17 4.87
CA SER A 70 -0.15 -0.37 6.10
C SER A 70 0.94 -0.76 7.10
N LEU A 71 1.18 -2.07 7.30
CA LEU A 71 2.26 -2.57 8.16
C LEU A 71 3.65 -2.12 7.67
N LEU A 72 3.92 -2.19 6.37
CA LEU A 72 5.20 -1.75 5.79
C LEU A 72 5.42 -0.24 5.98
N VAL A 73 4.39 0.58 5.77
CA VAL A 73 4.45 2.03 5.99
C VAL A 73 4.73 2.34 7.45
N PHE A 74 4.01 1.70 8.39
CA PHE A 74 4.23 1.90 9.82
C PHE A 74 5.62 1.46 10.26
N LYS A 75 6.09 0.29 9.79
CA LYS A 75 7.44 -0.20 10.06
C LYS A 75 8.51 0.76 9.53
N ARG A 76 8.31 1.33 8.33
CA ARG A 76 9.25 2.28 7.73
C ARG A 76 9.28 3.61 8.49
N ARG A 77 8.13 4.17 8.88
CA ARG A 77 8.10 5.42 9.67
C ARG A 77 8.63 5.26 11.08
N ALA A 78 8.37 4.11 11.71
CA ALA A 78 8.96 3.77 13.01
C ALA A 78 10.49 3.72 12.95
N LYS A 79 11.07 3.16 11.87
CA LYS A 79 12.52 3.19 11.62
C LYS A 79 13.09 4.59 11.43
N LEU A 80 12.29 5.52 10.90
CA LEU A 80 12.68 6.92 10.69
C LEU A 80 12.46 7.80 11.94
N GLY A 81 11.93 7.25 13.03
CA GLY A 81 11.67 8.00 14.26
C GLY A 81 10.57 9.07 14.13
N LEU A 82 9.77 9.04 13.05
CA LEU A 82 8.73 10.04 12.81
C LEU A 82 7.52 9.78 13.72
N PRO A 83 7.06 10.77 14.51
CA PRO A 83 5.85 10.62 15.31
C PRO A 83 4.65 10.45 14.38
N THR A 84 3.84 9.42 14.64
CA THR A 84 2.59 9.19 13.88
C THR A 84 1.40 9.50 14.77
N SER A 85 0.60 10.49 14.39
CA SER A 85 -0.65 10.78 15.09
C SER A 85 -1.72 9.72 14.75
N SER A 86 -2.64 9.46 15.67
CA SER A 86 -3.74 8.52 15.45
C SER A 86 -4.62 8.90 14.24
N ALA A 87 -4.82 10.20 14.01
CA ALA A 87 -5.57 10.70 12.87
C ALA A 87 -4.84 10.42 11.54
N GLN A 88 -3.52 10.56 11.51
CA GLN A 88 -2.71 10.22 10.35
C GLN A 88 -2.76 8.71 10.06
N LYS A 89 -2.70 7.86 11.09
CA LYS A 89 -2.84 6.40 10.91
C LYS A 89 -4.17 6.02 10.24
N ALA A 90 -5.28 6.60 10.69
CA ALA A 90 -6.59 6.40 10.08
C ALA A 90 -6.63 6.86 8.61
N ALA A 91 -6.03 8.01 8.30
CA ALA A 91 -5.92 8.51 6.93
C ALA A 91 -5.10 7.57 6.02
N TYR A 92 -4.02 6.95 6.53
CA TYR A 92 -3.25 5.96 5.76
C TYR A 92 -4.03 4.69 5.48
N ILE A 93 -4.79 4.19 6.46
CA ILE A 93 -5.63 2.99 6.30
C ILE A 93 -6.75 3.27 5.29
N GLY A 94 -7.54 4.33 5.50
CA GLY A 94 -8.63 4.70 4.59
C GLY A 94 -8.12 5.02 3.18
N GLY A 95 -6.98 5.69 3.09
CA GLY A 95 -6.31 5.95 1.82
C GLY A 95 -5.83 4.69 1.10
N SER A 96 -5.27 3.73 1.84
CA SER A 96 -4.83 2.44 1.27
C SER A 96 -6.02 1.61 0.81
N LEU A 97 -7.11 1.61 1.59
CA LEU A 97 -8.36 0.95 1.23
C LEU A 97 -8.94 1.53 -0.07
N LEU A 98 -9.07 2.86 -0.16
CA LEU A 98 -9.57 3.54 -1.35
C LEU A 98 -8.71 3.24 -2.59
N THR A 99 -7.39 3.20 -2.42
CA THR A 99 -6.47 2.86 -3.53
C THR A 99 -6.66 1.42 -3.96
N ALA A 100 -6.78 0.49 -3.02
CA ALA A 100 -7.01 -0.92 -3.34
C ALA A 100 -8.32 -1.07 -4.10
N VAL A 101 -9.43 -0.53 -3.58
CA VAL A 101 -10.74 -0.55 -4.26
C VAL A 101 -10.64 0.06 -5.66
N GLY A 102 -10.00 1.22 -5.81
CA GLY A 102 -9.81 1.86 -7.11
C GLY A 102 -9.01 1.01 -8.11
N VAL A 103 -7.94 0.34 -7.65
CA VAL A 103 -7.15 -0.58 -8.47
C VAL A 103 -7.98 -1.79 -8.88
N TYR A 104 -8.76 -2.37 -7.97
CA TYR A 104 -9.63 -3.51 -8.30
C TYR A 104 -10.72 -3.13 -9.29
N LEU A 105 -11.36 -1.97 -9.11
CA LEU A 105 -12.34 -1.46 -10.07
C LEU A 105 -11.72 -1.24 -11.45
N LEU A 106 -10.51 -0.66 -11.50
CA LEU A 106 -9.78 -0.47 -12.75
C LEU A 106 -9.48 -1.81 -13.46
N LEU A 107 -9.01 -2.81 -12.70
CA LEU A 107 -8.74 -4.14 -13.25
C LEU A 107 -10.02 -4.85 -13.68
N ALA A 108 -11.11 -4.73 -12.91
CA ALA A 108 -12.41 -5.31 -13.24
C ALA A 108 -12.99 -4.69 -14.53
N ILE A 109 -12.92 -3.36 -14.67
CA ILE A 109 -13.32 -2.66 -15.90
C ILE A 109 -12.44 -3.09 -17.08
N GLY A 110 -11.12 -3.23 -16.86
CA GLY A 110 -10.20 -3.72 -17.90
C GLY A 110 -10.54 -5.14 -18.36
N LEU A 111 -10.82 -6.06 -17.42
CA LEU A 111 -11.25 -7.43 -17.71
C LEU A 111 -12.61 -7.48 -18.40
N PHE A 112 -13.59 -6.70 -17.92
CA PHE A 112 -14.90 -6.61 -18.54
C PHE A 112 -14.80 -6.07 -19.98
N GLY A 113 -14.00 -5.02 -20.19
CA GLY A 113 -13.70 -4.48 -21.50
C GLY A 113 -13.02 -5.49 -22.42
N THR A 114 -12.09 -6.31 -21.88
CA THR A 114 -11.45 -7.41 -22.61
C THR A 114 -12.46 -8.43 -23.11
N LEU A 115 -13.37 -8.87 -22.24
CA LEU A 115 -14.42 -9.84 -22.60
C LEU A 115 -15.36 -9.24 -23.65
N PHE A 116 -15.81 -8.01 -23.43
CA PHE A 116 -16.70 -7.32 -24.34
C PHE A 116 -16.07 -7.17 -25.73
N VAL A 117 -14.89 -6.56 -25.82
CA VAL A 117 -14.17 -6.37 -27.09
C VAL A 117 -13.79 -7.71 -27.72
N GLY A 118 -13.41 -8.71 -26.92
CA GLY A 118 -13.11 -10.07 -27.38
C GLY A 118 -14.31 -10.75 -28.06
N CYS A 119 -15.52 -10.60 -27.50
CA CYS A 119 -16.74 -11.10 -28.14
C CYS A 119 -16.98 -10.43 -29.51
N PHE A 120 -16.78 -9.11 -29.61
CA PHE A 120 -16.88 -8.41 -30.90
C PHE A 120 -15.79 -8.83 -31.89
N ALA A 121 -14.57 -9.10 -31.42
CA ALA A 121 -13.48 -9.60 -32.25
C ALA A 121 -13.84 -10.97 -32.87
N LEU A 122 -14.44 -11.87 -32.08
CA LEU A 122 -14.92 -13.18 -32.54
C LEU A 122 -16.03 -13.06 -33.58
N ILE A 123 -17.01 -12.17 -33.37
CA ILE A 123 -18.08 -11.92 -34.35
C ILE A 123 -17.48 -11.36 -35.65
N ALA A 124 -16.56 -10.39 -35.55
CA ALA A 124 -15.88 -9.80 -36.70
C ALA A 124 -15.06 -10.83 -37.48
N ALA A 125 -14.37 -11.75 -36.79
CA ALA A 125 -13.55 -12.79 -37.43
C ALA A 125 -14.36 -13.73 -38.33
N ASN A 126 -15.64 -13.95 -38.00
CA ASN A 126 -16.56 -14.79 -38.78
C ASN A 126 -17.33 -14.00 -39.86
N GLY A 127 -17.12 -12.69 -39.96
CA GLY A 127 -17.81 -11.82 -40.91
C GLY A 127 -17.09 -11.66 -42.25
N PRO A 128 -17.80 -11.20 -43.31
CA PRO A 128 -17.24 -11.02 -44.66
C PRO A 128 -16.11 -9.99 -44.78
N GLN A 129 -15.92 -9.14 -43.76
CA GLN A 129 -14.84 -8.14 -43.68
C GLN A 129 -13.72 -8.56 -42.69
N GLY A 130 -13.66 -9.84 -42.32
CA GLY A 130 -13.27 -10.24 -40.96
C GLY A 130 -11.79 -10.19 -40.57
N GLY A 131 -10.85 -10.19 -41.52
CA GLY A 131 -9.43 -10.34 -41.19
C GLY A 131 -8.82 -9.17 -40.41
N SER A 132 -8.91 -7.96 -40.97
CA SER A 132 -8.23 -6.78 -40.40
C SER A 132 -8.94 -6.25 -39.14
N THR A 133 -10.27 -6.18 -39.16
CA THR A 133 -11.07 -5.69 -38.03
C THR A 133 -10.95 -6.59 -36.81
N ALA A 134 -10.97 -7.92 -36.99
CA ALA A 134 -10.81 -8.85 -35.87
C ALA A 134 -9.42 -8.75 -35.24
N LEU A 135 -8.37 -8.52 -36.03
CA LEU A 135 -7.01 -8.34 -35.52
C LEU A 135 -6.90 -7.10 -34.64
N TRP A 136 -7.46 -5.96 -35.07
CA TRP A 136 -7.48 -4.73 -34.27
C TRP A 136 -8.26 -4.88 -32.97
N LEU A 137 -9.44 -5.49 -33.02
CA LEU A 137 -10.25 -5.73 -31.82
C LEU A 137 -9.55 -6.70 -30.84
N THR A 138 -8.90 -7.74 -31.35
CA THR A 138 -8.11 -8.67 -30.53
C THR A 138 -6.94 -7.95 -29.86
N ALA A 139 -6.22 -7.12 -30.60
CA ALA A 139 -5.14 -6.31 -30.06
C ALA A 139 -5.63 -5.35 -28.96
N LEU A 140 -6.80 -4.73 -29.15
CA LEU A 140 -7.43 -3.87 -28.15
C LEU A 140 -7.84 -4.64 -26.90
N ALA A 141 -8.43 -5.84 -27.07
CA ALA A 141 -8.83 -6.71 -25.97
C ALA A 141 -7.62 -7.10 -25.11
N ILE A 142 -6.47 -7.41 -25.72
CA ILE A 142 -5.21 -7.71 -25.00
C ILE A 142 -4.60 -6.43 -24.41
N GLY A 143 -4.72 -5.29 -25.09
CA GLY A 143 -4.18 -4.00 -24.65
C GLY A 143 -4.86 -3.45 -23.40
N MET A 144 -6.17 -3.66 -23.23
CA MET A 144 -6.93 -3.18 -22.06
C MET A 144 -6.40 -3.67 -20.70
N PRO A 145 -6.21 -4.98 -20.45
CA PRO A 145 -5.73 -5.48 -19.16
C PRO A 145 -4.27 -5.08 -18.93
N ILE A 146 -3.45 -5.02 -19.98
CA ILE A 146 -2.06 -4.54 -19.90
C ILE A 146 -2.04 -3.07 -19.49
N GLY A 147 -2.87 -2.23 -20.13
CA GLY A 147 -2.99 -0.80 -19.81
C GLY A 147 -3.52 -0.58 -18.39
N ALA A 148 -4.56 -1.30 -17.98
CA ALA A 148 -5.11 -1.26 -16.63
C ALA A 148 -4.07 -1.63 -15.58
N LEU A 149 -3.30 -2.71 -15.82
CA LEU A 149 -2.20 -3.13 -14.95
C LEU A 149 -1.10 -2.07 -14.88
N TRP A 150 -0.71 -1.49 -16.00
CA TRP A 150 0.32 -0.46 -16.06
C TRP A 150 -0.08 0.80 -15.28
N ILE A 151 -1.33 1.24 -15.44
CA ILE A 151 -1.90 2.36 -14.67
C ILE A 151 -1.96 2.01 -13.17
N ALA A 152 -2.42 0.80 -12.81
CA ALA A 152 -2.47 0.34 -11.42
C ALA A 152 -1.08 0.38 -10.77
N ILE A 153 -0.06 -0.15 -11.45
CA ILE A 153 1.33 -0.10 -10.99
C ILE A 153 1.79 1.36 -10.82
N GLY A 154 1.47 2.23 -11.78
CA GLY A 154 1.79 3.65 -11.71
C GLY A 154 1.17 4.34 -10.49
N VAL A 155 -0.12 4.11 -10.24
CA VAL A 155 -0.85 4.65 -9.08
C VAL A 155 -0.24 4.15 -7.77
N VAL A 156 0.02 2.84 -7.66
CA VAL A 156 0.60 2.24 -6.46
C VAL A 156 2.00 2.80 -6.19
N ARG A 157 2.85 2.94 -7.22
CA ARG A 157 4.21 3.49 -7.10
C ARG A 157 4.20 4.97 -6.74
N ARG A 158 3.35 5.79 -7.38
CA ARG A 158 3.20 7.21 -7.04
C ARG A 158 2.78 7.39 -5.59
N ARG A 159 1.80 6.61 -5.14
CA ARG A 159 1.33 6.67 -3.76
C ARG A 159 2.38 6.19 -2.77
N TRP A 160 3.14 5.14 -3.10
CA TRP A 160 4.24 4.66 -2.25
C TRP A 160 5.31 5.73 -2.06
N ARG A 161 5.71 6.45 -3.11
CA ARG A 161 6.65 7.58 -2.99
C ARG A 161 6.10 8.64 -2.04
N ARG A 162 4.87 9.09 -2.27
CA ARG A 162 4.19 10.08 -1.39
C ARG A 162 4.10 9.64 0.07
N ASP A 163 3.83 8.36 0.34
CA ASP A 163 3.69 7.87 1.72
C ASP A 163 5.05 7.66 2.42
N THR A 164 6.17 7.65 1.69
CA THR A 164 7.48 7.25 2.22
C THR A 164 8.60 8.27 2.07
N ASP A 165 8.43 9.30 1.26
CA ASP A 165 9.37 10.41 1.17
C ASP A 165 9.16 11.36 2.37
N PRO A 166 10.22 11.67 3.15
CA PRO A 166 10.12 12.48 4.37
C PRO A 166 10.04 14.00 4.10
N GLY A 167 9.83 14.41 2.85
CA GLY A 167 10.04 15.79 2.38
C GLY A 167 8.80 16.69 2.30
N ASP A 168 7.62 16.21 2.68
CA ASP A 168 6.37 16.98 2.78
C ASP A 168 5.89 17.01 4.25
#